data_AF-A0A348ZT14-F1
#
_entry.id   AF-A0A348ZT14-F1
#
_cell.length_a   1.000
_cell.length_b   1.000
_cell.length_c   1.000
_cell.angle_alpha   90.00
_cell.angle_beta   90.00
_cell.angle_gamma   90.00
#
_symmetry.space_group_name_H-M   'P 1'
#
loop_
_entity.id
_entity.type
_entity.pdbx_description
1 polymer ?
#
loop_
_entity_poly.entity_id
_entity_poly.type
_entity_poly.pdbx_seq_one_letter_code
_entity_poly.pdbx_strand_id
1 'polypeptide(L)'
;MKRLLSQKGTTLLEVMVAVAVASIALISFISLVLHSLEMEDYSRKITEATLIADDRLKEIERTGYPEIGEMEGLVDQDEPSGFSYRLTVKETPIEDVREVEVEVFWDNKKGSLRMVSLLVNR
;
A
#
# COMPACT_ATOMS: atom_id res chain seq x y z
N MET A 1 65.96 16.42 -15.24
CA MET A 1 65.16 15.18 -15.32
C MET A 1 64.29 15.07 -14.08
N LYS A 2 62.98 15.32 -14.19
CA LYS A 2 62.02 15.14 -13.08
C LYS A 2 61.88 13.64 -12.82
N ARG A 3 62.32 13.15 -11.67
CA ARG A 3 61.96 11.81 -11.19
C ARG A 3 60.45 11.82 -10.92
N LEU A 4 59.69 11.08 -11.74
CA LEU A 4 58.29 10.79 -11.47
C LEU A 4 58.25 9.98 -10.16
N LEU A 5 57.74 10.62 -9.11
CA LEU A 5 57.71 10.06 -7.76
C LEU A 5 56.67 8.93 -7.67
N SER A 6 57.15 7.79 -7.13
CA SER A 6 56.40 6.78 -6.38
C SER A 6 55.43 5.86 -7.16
N GLN A 7 55.96 4.72 -7.60
CA GLN A 7 55.19 3.49 -7.86
C GLN A 7 54.92 2.75 -6.53
N LYS A 8 53.91 3.16 -5.76
CA LYS A 8 53.38 2.32 -4.67
C LYS A 8 52.21 1.52 -5.25
N GLY A 9 52.44 0.23 -5.51
CA GLY A 9 51.36 -0.69 -5.87
C GLY A 9 50.42 -0.93 -4.69
N THR A 10 49.14 -1.18 -4.97
CA THR A 10 48.14 -1.59 -3.98
C THR A 10 48.62 -2.82 -3.23
N THR A 11 48.55 -2.80 -1.90
CA THR A 11 48.92 -3.98 -1.10
C THR A 11 47.81 -5.02 -1.15
N LEU A 12 48.14 -6.31 -0.99
CA LEU A 12 47.12 -7.37 -0.87
C LEU A 12 46.14 -7.07 0.28
N LEU A 13 46.66 -6.53 1.38
CA LEU A 13 45.88 -6.10 2.54
C LEU A 13 44.84 -5.03 2.18
N GLU A 14 45.22 -4.07 1.35
CA GLU A 14 44.33 -2.99 0.91
C GLU A 14 43.16 -3.51 0.06
N VAL A 15 43.42 -4.47 -0.84
CA VAL A 15 42.36 -5.14 -1.62
C VAL A 15 41.44 -5.95 -0.70
N MET A 16 41.99 -6.68 0.27
CA MET A 16 41.18 -7.43 1.24
C MET A 16 40.28 -6.52 2.08
N VAL A 17 40.80 -5.38 2.55
CA VAL A 17 40.02 -4.38 3.28
C VAL A 17 38.97 -3.76 2.38
N ALA A 18 39.30 -3.40 1.14
CA ALA A 18 38.34 -2.85 0.18
C ALA A 18 37.19 -3.83 -0.11
N VAL A 19 37.49 -5.12 -0.31
CA VAL A 19 36.48 -6.16 -0.50
C VAL A 19 35.63 -6.36 0.75
N ALA A 20 36.23 -6.31 1.95
CA ALA A 20 35.50 -6.42 3.22
C ALA A 20 34.49 -5.26 3.38
N VAL A 21 34.92 -4.02 3.13
CA VAL A 21 34.05 -2.84 3.19
C VAL A 21 32.98 -2.90 2.09
N ALA A 22 33.33 -3.28 0.87
CA ALA A 22 32.38 -3.42 -0.23
C ALA A 22 31.31 -4.47 0.07
N SER A 23 31.69 -5.59 0.68
CA SER A 23 30.75 -6.66 1.07
C SER A 23 29.73 -6.17 2.08
N ILE A 24 30.14 -5.38 3.06
CA ILE A 24 29.24 -4.76 4.05
C ILE A 24 28.26 -3.81 3.35
N ALA A 25 28.75 -2.95 2.45
CA ALA A 25 27.91 -2.01 1.71
C ALA A 25 26.88 -2.72 0.81
N LEU A 26 27.27 -3.81 0.16
CA LEU A 26 26.39 -4.63 -0.69
C LEU A 26 25.19 -5.18 0.09
N ILE A 27 25.40 -5.64 1.33
CA ILE A 27 24.30 -6.13 2.17
C ILE A 27 23.29 -5.00 2.44
N SER A 28 23.77 -3.81 2.79
CA SER A 28 22.90 -2.64 3.00
C SER A 28 22.10 -2.28 1.74
N PHE A 29 22.71 -2.37 0.55
CA PHE A 29 22.00 -2.12 -0.71
C PHE A 29 20.93 -3.16 -1.01
N ILE A 30 21.18 -4.44 -0.74
CA ILE A 30 20.16 -5.48 -0.89
C ILE A 30 18.96 -5.17 0.00
N SER A 31 19.19 -4.83 1.27
CA SER A 31 18.12 -4.45 2.19
C SER A 31 17.33 -3.24 1.67
N LEU A 32 18.01 -2.21 1.14
CA LEU A 32 17.35 -1.02 0.59
C LEU A 32 16.45 -1.36 -0.61
N VAL A 33 16.91 -2.22 -1.51
CA VAL A 33 16.12 -2.67 -2.67
C VAL A 33 14.87 -3.41 -2.22
N LEU A 34 15.00 -4.35 -1.25
CA LEU A 34 13.85 -5.08 -0.71
C LEU A 34 12.82 -4.14 -0.09
N HIS A 35 13.26 -3.16 0.73
CA HIS A 35 12.35 -2.18 1.32
C HIS A 35 11.67 -1.31 0.25
N SER A 36 12.39 -0.95 -0.82
CA SER A 36 11.82 -0.14 -1.90
C SER A 36 10.71 -0.89 -2.63
N LEU A 37 10.88 -2.19 -2.86
CA LEU A 37 9.84 -3.04 -3.47
C LEU A 37 8.62 -3.18 -2.57
N GLU A 38 8.81 -3.38 -1.27
CA GLU A 38 7.71 -3.43 -0.30
C GLU A 38 6.93 -2.11 -0.24
N MET A 39 7.62 -0.98 -0.25
CA MET A 39 6.98 0.35 -0.28
C MET A 39 6.20 0.59 -1.58
N GLU A 40 6.76 0.19 -2.72
CA GLU A 40 6.08 0.30 -4.00
C GLU A 40 4.80 -0.55 -4.02
N ASP A 41 4.88 -1.79 -3.54
CA ASP A 41 3.74 -2.70 -3.47
C ASP A 41 2.63 -2.17 -2.56
N TYR A 42 3.01 -1.67 -1.39
CA TYR A 42 2.08 -1.00 -0.49
C TYR A 42 1.45 0.24 -1.14
N SER A 43 2.24 1.08 -1.81
CA SER A 43 1.74 2.30 -2.48
C SER A 43 0.78 1.99 -3.63
N ARG A 44 1.00 0.90 -4.34
CA ARG A 44 0.08 0.41 -5.38
C ARG A 44 -1.22 -0.08 -4.75
N LYS A 45 -1.14 -0.96 -3.75
CA LYS A 45 -2.31 -1.52 -3.05
C LYS A 45 -3.19 -0.47 -2.39
N ILE A 46 -2.61 0.53 -1.73
CA ILE A 46 -3.38 1.60 -1.10
C ILE A 46 -4.11 2.46 -2.16
N THR A 47 -3.48 2.68 -3.32
CA THR A 47 -4.10 3.42 -4.43
C THR A 47 -5.26 2.64 -5.02
N GLU A 48 -5.08 1.35 -5.30
CA GLU A 48 -6.13 0.47 -5.80
C GLU A 48 -7.28 0.35 -4.80
N ALA A 49 -6.99 0.14 -3.51
CA ALA A 49 -8.00 0.11 -2.46
C ALA A 49 -8.78 1.44 -2.37
N THR A 50 -8.12 2.58 -2.61
CA THR A 50 -8.77 3.90 -2.64
C THR A 50 -9.75 4.02 -3.79
N LEU A 51 -9.34 3.60 -4.99
CA LEU A 51 -10.21 3.62 -6.16
C LEU A 51 -11.42 2.69 -5.98
N ILE A 52 -11.19 1.48 -5.44
CA ILE A 52 -12.26 0.52 -5.13
C ILE A 52 -13.25 1.12 -4.11
N ALA A 53 -12.75 1.73 -3.04
CA ALA A 53 -13.61 2.35 -2.02
C ALA A 53 -14.44 3.51 -2.59
N ASP A 54 -13.81 4.37 -3.40
CA ASP A 54 -14.45 5.50 -4.07
C ASP A 54 -15.53 5.05 -5.06
N ASP A 55 -15.24 4.06 -5.90
CA ASP A 55 -16.22 3.49 -6.84
C ASP A 55 -17.42 2.87 -6.11
N ARG A 56 -17.20 2.13 -5.01
CA ARG A 56 -18.27 1.57 -4.19
C ARG A 56 -19.12 2.65 -3.52
N LEU A 57 -18.51 3.70 -2.98
CA LEU A 57 -19.25 4.83 -2.41
C LEU A 57 -20.12 5.51 -3.47
N LYS A 58 -19.60 5.74 -4.68
CA LYS A 58 -20.37 6.30 -5.79
C LYS A 58 -21.53 5.41 -6.24
N GLU A 59 -21.34 4.09 -6.25
CA GLU A 59 -22.43 3.14 -6.52
C GLU A 59 -23.56 3.28 -5.48
N ILE A 60 -23.20 3.45 -4.22
CA ILE A 60 -24.16 3.62 -3.12
C ILE A 60 -24.84 4.99 -3.21
N GLU A 61 -24.09 6.06 -3.48
CA GLU A 61 -24.65 7.41 -3.72
C GLU A 61 -25.68 7.40 -4.86
N ARG A 62 -25.45 6.60 -5.91
CA ARG A 62 -26.39 6.44 -7.02
C ARG A 62 -27.67 5.69 -6.65
N THR A 63 -27.60 4.78 -5.68
CA THR A 63 -28.78 4.03 -5.18
C THR A 63 -29.54 4.80 -4.08
N GLY A 64 -28.90 5.79 -3.45
CA GLY A 64 -29.54 6.84 -2.65
C GLY A 64 -29.66 6.51 -1.17
N TYR A 65 -30.46 5.50 -0.81
CA TYR A 65 -30.79 5.21 0.60
C TYR A 65 -30.55 3.73 0.96
N PRO A 66 -29.27 3.32 1.16
CA PRO A 66 -28.90 1.93 1.38
C PRO A 66 -29.39 1.42 2.74
N GLU A 67 -29.93 0.19 2.80
CA GLU A 67 -30.39 -0.41 4.06
C GLU A 67 -29.28 -0.47 5.13
N ILE A 68 -29.69 -0.35 6.40
CA ILE A 68 -28.78 -0.45 7.55
C ILE A 68 -28.30 -1.89 7.67
N GLY A 69 -27.01 -2.06 7.90
CA GLY A 69 -26.41 -3.37 8.09
C GLY A 69 -24.96 -3.42 7.67
N GLU A 70 -24.43 -4.63 7.63
CA GLU A 70 -23.08 -4.92 7.15
C GLU A 70 -23.13 -5.91 5.99
N MET A 71 -22.31 -5.64 4.98
CA MET A 71 -22.14 -6.50 3.81
C MET A 71 -20.64 -6.69 3.57
N GLU A 72 -20.18 -7.94 3.53
CA GLU A 72 -18.83 -8.28 3.12
C GLU A 72 -18.84 -8.97 1.76
N GLY A 73 -17.82 -8.74 0.95
CA GLY A 73 -17.71 -9.36 -0.38
C GLY A 73 -16.30 -9.30 -0.96
N LEU A 74 -16.11 -10.05 -2.04
CA LEU A 74 -14.94 -9.91 -2.90
C LEU A 74 -15.19 -8.77 -3.88
N VAL A 75 -14.15 -7.99 -4.17
CA VAL A 75 -14.27 -6.86 -5.12
C VAL A 75 -14.59 -7.38 -6.52
N ASP A 76 -13.96 -8.49 -6.90
CA ASP A 76 -14.16 -9.18 -8.16
C ASP A 76 -14.38 -10.68 -7.87
N GLN A 77 -15.48 -11.24 -8.37
CA GLN A 77 -15.86 -12.64 -8.17
C GLN A 77 -15.34 -13.53 -9.30
N ASP A 78 -15.10 -12.94 -10.48
CA ASP A 78 -14.70 -13.68 -11.69
C ASP A 78 -13.18 -13.80 -11.77
N GLU A 79 -12.44 -12.84 -11.21
CA GLU A 79 -10.99 -12.87 -11.13
C GLU A 79 -10.51 -12.47 -9.71
N PRO A 80 -9.65 -13.26 -9.06
CA PRO A 80 -9.21 -12.95 -7.70
C PRO A 80 -8.23 -11.77 -7.71
N SER A 81 -8.76 -10.55 -7.64
CA SER A 81 -7.99 -9.30 -7.49
C SER A 81 -7.18 -9.25 -6.19
N GLY A 82 -7.46 -10.15 -5.23
CA GLY A 82 -6.83 -10.18 -3.92
C GLY A 82 -7.40 -9.16 -2.93
N PHE A 83 -8.42 -8.40 -3.35
CA PHE A 83 -9.13 -7.44 -2.51
C PHE A 83 -10.50 -7.97 -2.06
N SER A 84 -10.83 -7.67 -0.81
CA SER A 84 -12.16 -7.87 -0.25
C SER A 84 -12.63 -6.57 0.38
N TYR A 85 -13.93 -6.39 0.53
CA TYR A 85 -14.49 -5.20 1.15
C TYR A 85 -15.52 -5.54 2.21
N ARG A 86 -15.73 -4.59 3.12
CA ARG A 86 -16.82 -4.52 4.07
C ARG A 86 -17.50 -3.17 3.91
N LEU A 87 -18.80 -3.21 3.69
CA LEU A 87 -19.68 -2.07 3.72
C LEU A 87 -20.46 -2.10 5.04
N THR A 88 -20.44 -1.01 5.79
CA THR A 88 -21.21 -0.84 7.02
C THR A 88 -22.05 0.41 6.90
N VAL A 89 -23.38 0.27 7.02
CA VAL A 89 -24.34 1.38 6.99
C VAL A 89 -24.94 1.55 8.37
N LYS A 90 -24.83 2.76 8.93
CA LYS A 90 -25.31 3.12 10.29
C LYS A 90 -26.31 4.25 10.22
N GLU A 91 -27.28 4.22 11.13
CA GLU A 91 -28.13 5.37 11.39
C GLU A 91 -27.33 6.51 12.01
N THR A 92 -27.71 7.73 11.68
CA THR A 92 -27.18 8.93 12.34
C THR A 92 -28.28 9.61 13.17
N PRO A 93 -27.93 10.49 14.11
CA PRO A 93 -28.92 11.26 14.88
C PRO A 93 -29.74 12.24 14.03
N ILE A 94 -29.40 12.44 12.76
CA ILE A 94 -30.07 13.35 11.85
C ILE A 94 -31.04 12.52 11.00
N GLU A 95 -32.32 12.91 10.98
CA GLU A 95 -33.32 12.28 10.11
C GLU A 95 -32.86 12.32 8.65
N ASP A 96 -33.15 11.26 7.91
CA ASP A 96 -32.79 11.13 6.49
C ASP A 96 -31.27 11.13 6.18
N VAL A 97 -30.41 10.99 7.19
CA VAL A 97 -28.95 10.88 7.01
C VAL A 97 -28.43 9.53 7.49
N ARG A 98 -27.70 8.82 6.61
CA ARG A 98 -27.02 7.56 6.91
C ARG A 98 -25.51 7.73 6.81
N GLU A 99 -24.78 7.12 7.73
CA GLU A 99 -23.32 6.99 7.66
C GLU A 99 -23.00 5.71 6.91
N VAL A 100 -22.20 5.82 5.86
CA VAL A 100 -21.76 4.71 5.03
C VAL A 100 -20.25 4.59 5.14
N GLU A 101 -19.81 3.44 5.59
CA GLU A 101 -18.41 3.10 5.81
C GLU A 101 -18.01 1.97 4.85
N VAL A 102 -17.01 2.23 4.01
CA VAL A 102 -16.44 1.25 3.09
C VAL A 102 -15.02 0.97 3.52
N GLU A 103 -14.76 -0.27 3.93
CA GLU A 103 -13.43 -0.77 4.29
C GLU A 103 -12.96 -1.79 3.24
N VAL A 104 -11.82 -1.55 2.62
CA VAL A 104 -11.20 -2.43 1.62
C VAL A 104 -9.97 -3.08 2.23
N PHE A 105 -9.85 -4.39 2.10
CA PHE A 105 -8.79 -5.22 2.66
C PHE A 105 -7.98 -5.93 1.57
N TRP A 106 -6.69 -6.11 1.82
CA TRP A 106 -5.78 -6.92 1.00
C TRP A 106 -4.81 -7.73 1.88
N ASP A 107 -4.03 -8.62 1.25
CA ASP A 107 -3.04 -9.49 1.91
C ASP A 107 -3.61 -10.27 3.11
N ASN A 108 -4.80 -10.87 2.95
CA ASN A 108 -5.51 -11.58 4.02
C ASN A 108 -5.81 -10.68 5.24
N LYS A 109 -6.28 -9.45 4.99
CA LYS A 109 -6.62 -8.44 6.02
C LYS A 109 -5.44 -7.91 6.82
N LYS A 110 -4.21 -8.03 6.30
CA LYS A 110 -3.02 -7.37 6.88
C LYS A 110 -2.98 -5.88 6.60
N GLY A 111 -3.49 -5.46 5.45
CA GLY A 111 -3.70 -4.06 5.09
C GLY A 111 -5.18 -3.76 4.90
N SER A 112 -5.60 -2.59 5.34
CA SER A 112 -6.93 -2.05 5.05
C SER A 112 -6.90 -0.55 4.81
N LEU A 113 -7.88 -0.09 4.05
CA LEU A 113 -8.22 1.31 3.87
C LEU A 113 -9.70 1.47 4.18
N ARG A 114 -10.04 2.53 4.90
CA ARG A 114 -11.41 2.80 5.34
C ARG A 114 -11.82 4.21 4.92
N MET A 115 -12.94 4.30 4.21
CA MET A 115 -13.54 5.56 3.79
C MET A 115 -14.94 5.67 4.38
N VAL A 116 -15.29 6.84 4.89
CA VAL A 116 -16.59 7.12 5.51
C VAL A 116 -17.24 8.27 4.77
N SER A 117 -18.51 8.11 4.39
CA SER A 117 -19.33 9.13 3.75
C SER A 117 -20.67 9.28 4.48
N LEU A 118 -21.25 10.48 4.42
CA LEU A 118 -22.58 10.77 4.94
C LEU A 118 -23.52 10.94 3.75
N LEU A 119 -24.53 10.09 3.66
CA LEU A 119 -25.55 10.14 2.61
C LEU A 119 -26.83 10.77 3.14
N VAL A 120 -27.39 11.68 2.36
CA VAL A 120 -28.66 12.34 2.64
C VAL A 120 -29.71 11.81 1.67
N ASN A 121 -30.86 11.39 2.19
CA ASN A 121 -32.03 11.04 1.40
C ASN A 121 -32.54 12.29 0.66
N ARG A 122 -32.60 12.25 -0.68
CA ARG A 122 -33.04 13.40 -1.51
C ARG A 122 -34.40 13.16 -2.13
#